data_AF-A0A495VSV5-F1
#
_entry.id   AF-A0A495VSV5-F1
#
_cell.length_a   1.000
_cell.length_b   1.000
_cell.length_c   1.000
_cell.angle_alpha   90.00
_cell.angle_beta   90.00
_cell.angle_gamma   90.00
#
_symmetry.space_group_name_H-M   'P 1'
#
loop_
_entity.id
_entity.type
_entity.pdbx_description
1 polymer ?
#
loop_
_entity_poly.entity_id
_entity_poly.type
_entity_poly.pdbx_seq_one_letter_code
_entity_poly.pdbx_strand_id
1 'polypeptide(L)'
;MDMARGWTGRTACVLQAALRESNESFASRLGISPRAVANWHEKPALTPRAEMQQLLDRALETASDAAQSRFATLLAAEHHITTEPVSHTGSSYALRVAIAVVLKGYEILIVQRRGEDGRGISWQFPAGVVKPGVSAETVAIQETLGETGVHCAVVRNLGSRLHPITHVYCDYLLCEYLGGDAQNLDVVENVSVTWTTSDRLTRFIPTDRIFPPILQAIEELINE
;
A
#
# COMPACT_ATOMS: atom_id res chain seq x y z
N MET A 1 -20.04 23.74 9.80
CA MET A 1 -19.38 22.52 9.31
C MET A 1 -19.05 22.81 7.86
N ASP A 2 -17.77 23.03 7.57
CA ASP A 2 -17.34 23.69 6.34
C ASP A 2 -17.50 22.75 5.13
N MET A 3 -18.46 23.06 4.26
CA MET A 3 -18.81 22.29 3.04
C MET A 3 -17.75 22.43 1.93
N ALA A 4 -16.51 22.79 2.28
CA ALA A 4 -15.47 23.21 1.34
C ALA A 4 -14.71 22.04 0.68
N ARG A 5 -14.96 20.79 1.07
CA ARG A 5 -14.42 19.59 0.41
C ARG A 5 -15.58 18.80 -0.18
N GLY A 6 -15.95 19.11 -1.42
CA GLY A 6 -17.07 18.47 -2.12
C GLY A 6 -17.01 16.94 -2.11
N TRP A 7 -18.14 16.30 -2.40
CA TRP A 7 -18.25 14.84 -2.36
C TRP A 7 -17.20 14.17 -3.25
N THR A 8 -16.57 13.14 -2.71
CA THR A 8 -15.69 12.21 -3.43
C THR A 8 -16.23 10.81 -3.22
N GLY A 9 -15.78 9.84 -4.02
CA GLY A 9 -16.10 8.43 -3.81
C GLY A 9 -15.76 8.01 -2.38
N ARG A 10 -14.64 8.52 -1.85
CA ARG A 10 -14.23 8.34 -0.45
C ARG A 10 -15.28 8.84 0.52
N THR A 11 -15.68 10.11 0.44
CA THR A 11 -16.66 10.66 1.39
C THR A 11 -18.03 9.99 1.25
N ALA A 12 -18.41 9.57 0.04
CA ALA A 12 -19.63 8.78 -0.20
C ALA A 12 -19.58 7.40 0.49
N CYS A 13 -18.43 6.70 0.42
CA CYS A 13 -18.21 5.45 1.13
C CYS A 13 -18.18 5.64 2.65
N VAL A 14 -17.65 6.77 3.15
CA VAL A 14 -17.70 7.12 4.58
C VAL A 14 -19.14 7.35 5.04
N LEU A 15 -19.98 8.01 4.24
CA LEU A 15 -21.42 8.16 4.53
C LEU A 15 -22.11 6.79 4.58
N GLN A 16 -21.82 5.90 3.63
CA GLN A 16 -22.36 4.53 3.64
C GLN A 16 -21.98 3.79 4.94
N ALA A 17 -20.70 3.82 5.33
CA ALA A 17 -20.23 3.18 6.55
C ALA A 17 -20.88 3.79 7.81
N ALA A 18 -21.06 5.11 7.81
CA ALA A 18 -21.80 5.81 8.86
C ALA A 18 -23.28 5.40 8.89
N LEU A 19 -23.89 5.01 7.78
CA LEU A 19 -25.25 4.47 7.77
C LEU A 19 -25.32 2.97 8.12
N ARG A 20 -24.18 2.26 8.10
CA ARG A 20 -24.07 0.79 8.27
C ARG A 20 -24.88 0.02 7.22
N GLU A 21 -24.92 0.54 6.01
CA GLU A 21 -25.67 -0.05 4.91
C GLU A 21 -24.76 -0.80 3.94
N SER A 22 -25.25 -1.91 3.39
CA SER A 22 -24.57 -2.61 2.30
C SER A 22 -24.58 -1.77 1.02
N ASN A 23 -23.80 -2.17 0.02
CA ASN A 23 -23.77 -1.48 -1.27
C ASN A 23 -25.17 -1.46 -1.93
N GLU A 24 -25.92 -2.55 -1.81
CA GLU A 24 -27.28 -2.66 -2.35
C GLU A 24 -28.26 -1.77 -1.61
N SER A 25 -28.22 -1.78 -0.27
CA SER A 25 -29.13 -0.97 0.56
C SER A 25 -28.87 0.53 0.37
N PHE A 26 -27.60 0.92 0.32
CA PHE A 26 -27.21 2.31 0.13
C PHE A 26 -27.52 2.80 -1.28
N ALA A 27 -27.29 1.98 -2.30
CA ALA A 27 -27.66 2.29 -3.67
C ALA A 27 -29.17 2.44 -3.84
N SER A 28 -29.96 1.56 -3.21
CA SER A 28 -31.41 1.65 -3.19
C SER A 28 -31.90 2.95 -2.54
N ARG A 29 -31.33 3.33 -1.39
CA ARG A 29 -31.62 4.59 -0.70
C ARG A 29 -31.34 5.82 -1.57
N LEU A 30 -30.23 5.80 -2.30
CA LEU A 30 -29.83 6.89 -3.19
C LEU A 30 -30.55 6.86 -4.55
N GLY A 31 -31.28 5.79 -4.88
CA GLY A 31 -31.91 5.62 -6.19
C GLY A 31 -30.91 5.40 -7.35
N ILE A 32 -29.72 4.87 -7.04
CA ILE A 32 -28.64 4.62 -8.01
C ILE A 32 -28.34 3.13 -8.16
N SER A 33 -27.50 2.77 -9.13
CA SER A 33 -27.06 1.38 -9.27
C SER A 33 -26.04 0.97 -8.19
N PRO A 34 -26.08 -0.28 -7.68
CA PRO A 34 -25.04 -0.80 -6.78
C PRO A 34 -23.62 -0.76 -7.37
N ARG A 35 -23.52 -0.79 -8.71
CA ARG A 35 -22.25 -0.62 -9.44
C ARG A 35 -21.65 0.78 -9.26
N ALA A 36 -22.48 1.81 -9.12
CA ALA A 36 -22.00 3.17 -8.85
C ALA A 36 -21.35 3.26 -7.46
N VAL A 37 -21.96 2.62 -6.45
CA VAL A 37 -21.39 2.50 -5.10
C VAL A 37 -20.10 1.69 -5.14
N ALA A 38 -20.08 0.54 -5.82
CA ALA A 38 -18.86 -0.25 -6.00
C ALA A 38 -17.73 0.55 -6.69
N ASN A 39 -18.04 1.34 -7.71
CA ASN A 39 -17.08 2.21 -8.39
C ASN A 39 -16.54 3.33 -7.50
N TRP A 40 -17.27 3.79 -6.47
CA TRP A 40 -16.76 4.72 -5.46
C TRP A 40 -15.76 4.05 -4.52
N HIS A 41 -15.98 2.79 -4.14
CA HIS A 41 -15.00 1.98 -3.40
C HIS A 41 -13.75 1.69 -4.23
N GLU A 42 -13.91 1.38 -5.51
CA GLU A 42 -12.79 1.15 -6.44
C GLU A 42 -12.00 2.43 -6.76
N LYS A 43 -12.67 3.59 -6.80
CA LYS A 43 -12.06 4.89 -7.15
C LYS A 43 -12.42 5.97 -6.11
N PRO A 44 -11.78 5.98 -4.92
CA PRO A 44 -12.14 6.90 -3.84
C PRO A 44 -11.89 8.38 -4.16
N ALA A 45 -10.96 8.67 -5.08
CA ALA A 45 -10.68 10.04 -5.53
C ALA A 45 -11.69 10.56 -6.58
N LEU A 46 -12.60 9.71 -7.08
CA LEU A 46 -13.59 10.10 -8.09
C LEU A 46 -14.57 11.10 -7.49
N THR A 47 -14.74 12.26 -8.11
CA THR A 47 -15.79 13.21 -7.76
C THR A 47 -17.11 12.77 -8.41
N PRO A 48 -18.17 12.45 -7.64
CA PRO A 48 -19.49 12.16 -8.21
C PRO A 48 -20.03 13.38 -8.97
N ARG A 49 -20.84 13.15 -9.99
CA ARG A 49 -21.55 14.23 -10.71
C ARG A 49 -22.50 14.98 -9.76
N ALA A 50 -22.79 16.24 -10.07
CA ALA A 50 -23.61 17.14 -9.24
C ALA A 50 -24.94 16.51 -8.75
N GLU A 51 -25.66 15.79 -9.60
CA GLU A 51 -26.90 15.08 -9.23
C GLU A 51 -26.67 14.05 -8.11
N MET A 52 -25.58 13.27 -8.19
CA MET A 52 -25.23 12.30 -7.15
C MET A 52 -24.76 12.98 -5.86
N GLN A 53 -24.12 14.15 -5.96
CA GLN A 53 -23.74 14.93 -4.78
C GLN A 53 -24.98 15.41 -4.01
N GLN A 54 -26.01 15.90 -4.73
CA GLN A 54 -27.29 16.30 -4.12
C GLN A 54 -28.01 15.13 -3.42
N LEU A 55 -27.93 13.92 -3.98
CA LEU A 55 -28.48 12.72 -3.34
C LEU A 55 -27.73 12.36 -2.05
N LEU A 56 -26.40 12.49 -2.05
CA LEU A 56 -25.56 12.25 -0.88
C LEU A 56 -25.77 13.30 0.21
N ASP A 57 -25.91 14.58 -0.16
CA ASP A 57 -26.27 15.66 0.77
C ASP A 57 -27.59 15.35 1.49
N ARG A 58 -28.63 15.01 0.72
CA ARG A 58 -29.94 14.66 1.28
C ARG A 58 -29.89 13.42 2.17
N ALA A 59 -29.10 12.41 1.79
CA ALA A 59 -28.91 11.20 2.59
C ALA A 59 -28.20 11.49 3.92
N LEU A 60 -27.24 12.42 3.95
CA LEU A 60 -26.58 12.87 5.18
C LEU A 60 -27.53 13.71 6.05
N GLU A 61 -28.26 14.66 5.46
CA GLU A 61 -29.22 15.51 6.17
C GLU A 61 -30.34 14.71 6.84
N THR A 62 -30.80 13.64 6.18
CA THR A 62 -31.88 12.77 6.68
C THR A 62 -31.38 11.62 7.56
N ALA A 63 -30.07 11.45 7.71
CA ALA A 63 -29.48 10.45 8.59
C ALA A 63 -29.75 10.80 10.06
N SER A 64 -29.83 9.78 10.92
CA SER A 64 -29.98 10.00 12.37
C SER A 64 -28.78 10.73 12.97
N ASP A 65 -28.97 11.41 14.10
CA ASP A 65 -27.90 12.12 14.82
C ASP A 65 -26.71 11.20 15.12
N ALA A 66 -26.98 9.92 15.42
CA ALA A 66 -25.96 8.91 15.65
C ALA A 66 -25.20 8.52 14.36
N ALA A 67 -25.83 8.60 13.19
CA ALA A 67 -25.17 8.39 11.90
C ALA A 67 -24.38 9.63 11.48
N GLN A 68 -24.93 10.84 11.64
CA GLN A 68 -24.21 12.10 11.36
C GLN A 68 -22.98 12.27 12.26
N SER A 69 -23.10 11.97 13.55
CA SER A 69 -21.97 11.99 14.48
C SER A 69 -20.89 10.99 14.08
N ARG A 70 -21.28 9.77 13.67
CA ARG A 70 -20.31 8.78 13.18
C ARG A 70 -19.65 9.22 11.87
N PHE A 71 -20.41 9.82 10.96
CA PHE A 71 -19.88 10.38 9.72
C PHE A 71 -18.82 11.47 10.00
N ALA A 72 -19.11 12.40 10.92
CA ALA A 72 -18.18 13.44 11.34
C ALA A 72 -16.92 12.86 12.01
N THR A 73 -17.07 11.87 12.90
CA THR A 73 -15.93 11.18 13.54
C THR A 73 -15.06 10.46 12.52
N LEU A 74 -15.66 9.78 11.55
CA LEU A 74 -14.91 9.08 10.49
C LEU A 74 -14.14 10.07 9.60
N LEU A 75 -14.76 11.20 9.23
CA LEU A 75 -14.07 12.25 8.46
C LEU A 75 -12.95 12.95 9.25
N ALA A 76 -13.12 13.16 10.56
CA ALA A 76 -12.10 13.76 11.42
C ALA A 76 -10.91 12.82 11.64
N ALA A 77 -11.17 11.52 11.81
CA ALA A 77 -10.14 10.50 11.87
C ALA A 77 -9.32 10.41 10.56
N GLU A 78 -9.95 10.67 9.41
CA GLU A 78 -9.25 10.76 8.12
C GLU A 78 -8.41 12.05 7.96
N HIS A 79 -8.80 13.16 8.59
CA HIS A 79 -8.09 14.45 8.49
C HIS A 79 -6.92 14.64 9.46
N HIS A 80 -6.89 13.93 10.60
CA HIS A 80 -5.83 14.06 11.60
C HIS A 80 -4.46 13.50 11.12
N ILE A 81 -4.35 12.98 9.89
CA ILE A 81 -3.12 12.36 9.37
C ILE A 81 -2.01 13.41 9.04
N THR A 82 -2.23 14.73 9.16
CA THR A 82 -1.29 15.74 8.58
C THR A 82 -0.64 16.77 9.52
N THR A 83 -0.90 16.82 10.84
CA THR A 83 -0.21 17.81 11.70
C THR A 83 -0.15 17.40 13.17
N GLU A 84 0.95 16.77 13.60
CA GLU A 84 1.68 16.94 14.88
C GLU A 84 2.72 15.80 15.12
N PRO A 85 3.81 16.05 15.87
CA PRO A 85 4.96 15.15 15.95
C PRO A 85 4.79 14.02 16.99
N VAL A 86 5.14 12.82 16.54
CA VAL A 86 5.50 11.58 17.27
C VAL A 86 4.77 11.27 18.59
N SER A 87 3.76 10.40 18.50
CA SER A 87 3.57 9.29 19.44
C SER A 87 2.83 8.16 18.74
N HIS A 88 3.41 6.96 18.78
CA HIS A 88 2.96 5.77 18.07
C HIS A 88 1.55 5.33 18.49
N THR A 89 0.63 5.19 17.53
CA THR A 89 -0.44 4.17 17.59
C THR A 89 -1.05 3.91 16.21
N GLY A 90 -0.68 2.77 15.62
CA GLY A 90 -1.55 1.90 14.82
C GLY A 90 -2.21 2.46 13.56
N SER A 91 -1.45 2.55 12.46
CA SER A 91 -2.03 2.51 11.11
C SER A 91 -2.72 1.16 10.88
N SER A 92 -4.04 1.16 10.69
CA SER A 92 -4.89 -0.03 10.57
C SER A 92 -4.85 -0.68 9.18
N TYR A 93 -3.69 -0.76 8.53
CA TYR A 93 -3.53 -1.75 7.48
C TYR A 93 -3.39 -3.11 8.16
N ALA A 94 -4.43 -3.94 8.05
CA ALA A 94 -4.45 -5.28 8.67
C ALA A 94 -3.27 -6.15 8.20
N LEU A 95 -2.68 -5.83 7.04
CA LEU A 95 -1.43 -6.41 6.55
C LEU A 95 -0.50 -5.30 6.02
N ARG A 96 0.69 -5.22 6.61
CA ARG A 96 1.80 -4.39 6.14
C ARG A 96 2.97 -5.29 5.74
N VAL A 97 3.72 -4.90 4.73
CA VAL A 97 4.90 -5.63 4.26
C VAL A 97 6.08 -4.67 4.15
N ALA A 98 7.23 -5.07 4.65
CA ALA A 98 8.49 -4.38 4.43
C ALA A 98 9.18 -4.96 3.21
N ILE A 99 9.65 -4.11 2.30
CA ILE A 99 10.32 -4.48 1.06
C ILE A 99 11.72 -3.92 1.06
N ALA A 100 12.73 -4.79 0.96
CA ALA A 100 14.14 -4.41 0.99
C ALA A 100 14.70 -4.25 -0.43
N VAL A 101 15.13 -3.04 -0.77
CA VAL A 101 15.88 -2.74 -2.01
C VAL A 101 17.37 -2.76 -1.66
N VAL A 102 17.99 -3.94 -1.73
CA VAL A 102 19.39 -4.13 -1.31
C VAL A 102 20.33 -3.89 -2.47
N LEU A 103 21.26 -2.95 -2.29
CA LEU A 103 22.28 -2.61 -3.28
C LEU A 103 23.67 -3.10 -2.86
N LYS A 104 24.38 -3.69 -3.82
CA LYS A 104 25.79 -4.07 -3.74
C LYS A 104 26.51 -3.44 -4.93
N GLY A 105 27.03 -2.23 -4.74
CA GLY A 105 27.48 -1.40 -5.86
C GLY A 105 26.32 -1.13 -6.82
N TYR A 106 26.45 -1.59 -8.07
CA TYR A 106 25.42 -1.44 -9.12
C TYR A 106 24.46 -2.63 -9.22
N GLU A 107 24.62 -3.63 -8.36
CA GLU A 107 23.79 -4.82 -8.34
C GLU A 107 22.67 -4.71 -7.28
N ILE A 108 21.52 -5.25 -7.62
CA ILE A 108 20.27 -5.19 -6.88
C ILE A 108 19.83 -6.62 -6.57
N LEU A 109 19.57 -6.92 -5.31
CA LEU A 109 19.12 -8.24 -4.89
C LEU A 109 17.64 -8.46 -5.22
N ILE A 110 17.34 -9.57 -5.88
CA ILE A 110 15.96 -10.00 -6.17
C ILE A 110 15.76 -11.49 -5.88
N VAL A 111 14.55 -11.84 -5.47
CA VAL A 111 14.09 -13.21 -5.22
C VAL A 111 13.01 -13.60 -6.21
N GLN A 112 12.96 -14.88 -6.54
CA GLN A 112 11.98 -15.46 -7.44
C GLN A 112 10.95 -16.23 -6.63
N ARG A 113 9.78 -15.64 -6.39
CA ARG A 113 8.71 -16.29 -5.63
C ARG A 113 8.14 -17.48 -6.39
N ARG A 114 7.88 -18.56 -5.66
CA ARG A 114 7.08 -19.68 -6.11
C ARG A 114 5.62 -19.22 -6.22
N GLY A 115 5.02 -19.37 -7.40
CA GLY A 115 3.60 -19.03 -7.60
C GLY A 115 2.69 -20.19 -7.19
N GLU A 116 1.66 -19.93 -6.39
CA GLU A 116 0.68 -20.95 -5.96
C GLU A 116 -0.46 -21.17 -6.98
N ASP A 117 -0.70 -20.23 -7.91
CA ASP A 117 -1.97 -20.20 -8.70
C ASP A 117 -1.81 -20.32 -10.23
N GLY A 118 -0.71 -20.85 -10.75
CA GLY A 118 -0.50 -20.97 -12.20
C GLY A 118 -0.39 -19.64 -12.97
N ARG A 119 -0.33 -18.50 -12.26
CA ARG A 119 -0.12 -17.14 -12.81
C ARG A 119 1.35 -16.81 -13.14
N GLY A 120 2.23 -17.81 -13.06
CA GLY A 120 3.64 -17.71 -13.40
C GLY A 120 4.54 -17.38 -12.21
N ILE A 121 5.80 -17.79 -12.34
CA ILE A 121 6.88 -17.46 -11.42
C ILE A 121 7.15 -15.96 -11.52
N SER A 122 7.17 -15.23 -10.38
CA SER A 122 7.38 -13.78 -10.38
C SER A 122 8.61 -13.38 -9.59
N TRP A 123 9.46 -12.53 -10.18
CA TRP A 123 10.56 -11.91 -9.47
C TRP A 123 10.07 -10.70 -8.68
N GLN A 124 10.70 -10.48 -7.52
CA GLN A 124 10.45 -9.35 -6.64
C GLN A 124 11.68 -9.05 -5.78
N PHE A 125 11.59 -8.03 -4.94
CA PHE A 125 12.55 -7.77 -3.87
C PHE A 125 12.27 -8.67 -2.65
N PRO A 126 13.28 -8.97 -1.80
CA PRO A 126 13.05 -9.61 -0.50
C PRO A 126 12.02 -8.83 0.32
N ALA A 127 11.07 -9.54 0.95
CA ALA A 127 9.95 -8.88 1.59
C ALA A 127 9.21 -9.79 2.57
N GLY A 128 8.84 -9.24 3.72
CA GLY A 128 8.04 -9.98 4.69
C GLY A 128 7.02 -9.13 5.44
N VAL A 129 6.11 -9.83 6.10
CA VAL A 129 4.97 -9.23 6.79
C VAL A 129 5.42 -8.55 8.08
N VAL A 130 5.06 -7.27 8.23
CA VAL A 130 5.33 -6.50 9.44
C VAL A 130 4.38 -6.93 10.55
N LYS A 131 4.93 -7.61 11.56
CA LYS A 131 4.19 -8.04 12.75
C LYS A 131 3.92 -6.87 13.71
N PRO A 132 2.85 -6.91 14.52
CA PRO A 132 2.57 -5.86 15.49
C PRO A 132 3.75 -5.60 16.43
N GLY A 133 4.12 -4.33 16.58
CA GLY A 133 5.22 -3.90 17.45
C GLY A 133 6.62 -4.05 16.84
N VAL A 134 6.76 -4.58 15.62
CA VAL A 134 8.03 -4.66 14.89
C VAL A 134 8.10 -3.55 13.85
N SER A 135 9.26 -2.92 13.69
CA SER A 135 9.47 -1.89 12.66
C SER A 135 9.66 -2.53 11.28
N ALA A 136 9.31 -1.79 10.22
CA ALA A 136 9.52 -2.26 8.84
C ALA A 136 11.01 -2.48 8.55
N GLU A 137 11.88 -1.65 9.14
CA GLU A 137 13.33 -1.73 9.02
C GLU A 137 13.87 -3.03 9.59
N THR A 138 13.42 -3.42 10.79
CA THR A 138 13.81 -4.69 11.39
C THR A 138 13.34 -5.87 10.55
N VAL A 139 12.10 -5.83 10.04
CA VAL A 139 11.58 -6.89 9.17
C VAL A 139 12.38 -6.99 7.88
N ALA A 140 12.64 -5.89 7.18
CA ALA A 140 13.41 -5.90 5.93
C ALA A 140 14.80 -6.54 6.10
N ILE A 141 15.51 -6.24 7.19
CA ILE A 141 16.83 -6.83 7.48
C ILE A 141 16.70 -8.33 7.78
N GLN A 142 15.75 -8.71 8.65
CA GLN A 142 15.55 -10.09 9.06
C GLN A 142 15.10 -11.00 7.90
N GLU A 143 14.17 -10.53 7.09
CA GLU A 143 13.64 -11.27 5.93
C GLU A 143 14.68 -11.36 4.83
N THR A 144 15.44 -10.30 4.55
CA THR A 144 16.57 -10.38 3.60
C THR A 144 17.56 -11.46 4.03
N LEU A 145 17.96 -11.46 5.29
CA LEU A 145 18.89 -12.47 5.82
C LEU A 145 18.28 -13.87 5.77
N GLY A 146 17.03 -14.02 6.19
CA GLY A 146 16.33 -15.30 6.27
C GLY A 146 16.05 -15.93 4.90
N GLU A 147 15.64 -15.13 3.92
CA GLU A 147 15.33 -15.59 2.57
C GLU A 147 16.59 -15.85 1.74
N THR A 148 17.64 -15.03 1.92
CA THR A 148 18.74 -14.95 0.94
C THR A 148 20.15 -15.19 1.48
N GLY A 149 20.35 -15.18 2.80
CA GLY A 149 21.68 -15.22 3.42
C GLY A 149 22.47 -13.91 3.32
N VAL A 150 21.88 -12.85 2.75
CA VAL A 150 22.53 -11.53 2.61
C VAL A 150 22.31 -10.70 3.87
N HIS A 151 23.39 -10.16 4.40
CA HIS A 151 23.38 -9.13 5.44
C HIS A 151 23.29 -7.74 4.81
N CYS A 152 22.38 -6.91 5.31
CA CYS A 152 22.21 -5.54 4.86
C CYS A 152 21.90 -4.59 6.03
N ALA A 153 22.06 -3.29 5.81
CA ALA A 153 21.57 -2.23 6.69
C ALA A 153 20.62 -1.30 5.93
N VAL A 154 19.59 -0.80 6.61
CA VAL A 154 18.69 0.20 6.03
C VAL A 154 19.40 1.55 5.99
N VAL A 155 19.48 2.14 4.80
CA VAL A 155 20.02 3.48 4.56
C VAL A 155 18.93 4.52 4.79
N ARG A 156 17.78 4.35 4.14
CA ARG A 156 16.63 5.27 4.25
C ARG A 156 15.32 4.63 3.79
N ASN A 157 14.21 5.22 4.21
CA ASN A 157 12.88 4.92 3.70
C ASN A 157 12.64 5.64 2.36
N LEU A 158 12.22 4.90 1.33
CA LEU A 158 11.92 5.42 -0.01
C LEU A 158 10.46 5.86 -0.16
N GLY A 159 9.63 5.57 0.83
CA GLY A 159 8.21 5.82 0.89
C GLY A 159 7.41 4.53 1.04
N SER A 160 6.09 4.72 1.12
CA SER A 160 5.14 3.62 1.26
C SER A 160 3.99 3.79 0.27
N ARG A 161 3.38 2.68 -0.15
CA ARG A 161 2.15 2.72 -0.95
C ARG A 161 1.29 1.48 -0.71
N LEU A 162 0.02 1.60 -1.03
CA LEU A 162 -0.82 0.43 -1.29
C LEU A 162 -0.36 -0.22 -2.61
N HIS A 163 0.05 -1.48 -2.56
CA HIS A 163 0.53 -2.19 -3.75
C HIS A 163 -0.60 -2.30 -4.79
N PRO A 164 -0.37 -1.92 -6.06
CA PRO A 164 -1.44 -1.73 -7.05
C PRO A 164 -2.20 -3.00 -7.42
N ILE A 165 -1.62 -4.18 -7.17
CA ILE A 165 -2.22 -5.49 -7.47
C ILE A 165 -2.78 -6.15 -6.19
N THR A 166 -1.92 -6.41 -5.21
CA THR A 166 -2.27 -7.13 -3.98
C THR A 166 -3.03 -6.29 -2.95
N HIS A 167 -3.07 -4.96 -3.08
CA HIS A 167 -3.67 -4.05 -2.09
C HIS A 167 -3.09 -4.19 -0.67
N VAL A 168 -1.87 -4.70 -0.56
CA VAL A 168 -1.11 -4.74 0.69
C VAL A 168 -0.38 -3.41 0.88
N TYR A 169 -0.30 -2.91 2.11
CA TYR A 169 0.47 -1.69 2.38
C TYR A 169 1.96 -2.03 2.49
N CYS A 170 2.75 -1.47 1.58
CA CYS A 170 4.17 -1.77 1.45
C CYS A 170 5.02 -0.58 1.88
N ASP A 171 5.97 -0.82 2.76
CA ASP A 171 7.04 0.10 3.13
C ASP A 171 8.30 -0.28 2.34
N TYR A 172 8.85 0.64 1.55
CA TYR A 172 10.01 0.39 0.69
C TYR A 172 11.27 1.00 1.32
N LEU A 173 12.27 0.16 1.55
CA LEU A 173 13.48 0.52 2.27
C LEU A 173 14.70 0.32 1.38
N LEU A 174 15.48 1.38 1.21
CA LEU A 174 16.78 1.29 0.56
C LEU A 174 17.78 0.71 1.55
N CYS A 175 18.49 -0.34 1.14
CA CYS A 175 19.45 -1.03 1.98
C CYS A 175 20.82 -1.12 1.29
N GLU A 176 21.88 -1.02 2.08
CA GLU A 176 23.24 -1.30 1.64
C GLU A 176 23.64 -2.73 2.01
N TYR A 177 24.36 -3.41 1.11
CA TYR A 177 24.94 -4.73 1.35
C TYR A 177 26.11 -4.64 2.33
N LEU A 178 26.12 -5.54 3.33
CA LEU A 178 27.20 -5.65 4.32
C LEU A 178 28.01 -6.94 4.20
N GLY A 179 27.42 -8.03 3.73
CA GLY A 179 28.09 -9.34 3.69
C GLY A 179 27.18 -10.51 3.34
N GLY A 180 27.76 -11.69 3.18
CA GLY A 180 27.05 -12.95 2.88
C GLY A 180 26.95 -13.27 1.39
N ASP A 181 26.68 -14.54 1.09
CA ASP A 181 26.50 -15.03 -0.28
C ASP A 181 25.01 -15.26 -0.55
N ALA A 182 24.50 -14.68 -1.64
CA ALA A 182 23.09 -14.83 -2.00
C ALA A 182 22.78 -16.29 -2.37
N GLN A 183 21.96 -16.94 -1.54
CA GLN A 183 21.48 -18.31 -1.71
C GLN A 183 20.00 -18.38 -1.36
N ASN A 184 19.24 -19.23 -2.04
CA ASN A 184 17.82 -19.39 -1.70
C ASN A 184 17.69 -20.19 -0.39
N LEU A 185 17.52 -19.49 0.73
CA LEU A 185 17.39 -20.08 2.06
C LEU A 185 15.93 -20.33 2.45
N ASP A 186 14.98 -19.70 1.76
CA ASP A 186 13.55 -20.00 1.87
C ASP A 186 13.03 -20.75 0.64
N VAL A 187 13.36 -22.04 0.57
CA VAL A 187 13.00 -22.92 -0.57
C VAL A 187 11.49 -23.18 -0.68
N VAL A 188 10.73 -22.89 0.39
CA VAL A 188 9.27 -23.04 0.43
C VAL A 188 8.65 -21.90 -0.34
N GLU A 189 8.99 -20.65 0.00
CA GLU A 189 8.44 -19.46 -0.65
C GLU A 189 9.11 -19.12 -1.98
N ASN A 190 10.41 -19.39 -2.12
CA ASN A 190 11.22 -18.95 -3.24
C ASN A 190 11.83 -20.13 -4.03
N VAL A 191 12.05 -19.89 -5.32
CA VAL A 191 12.69 -20.84 -6.25
C VAL A 191 14.15 -20.46 -6.50
N SER A 192 14.46 -19.16 -6.51
CA SER A 192 15.78 -18.65 -6.84
C SER A 192 16.02 -17.28 -6.18
N VAL A 193 17.29 -16.91 -6.06
CA VAL A 193 17.75 -15.57 -5.68
C VAL A 193 18.86 -15.18 -6.66
N THR A 194 18.91 -13.90 -7.04
CA THR A 194 20.00 -13.41 -7.89
C THR A 194 20.27 -11.94 -7.66
N TRP A 195 21.47 -11.52 -8.06
CA TRP A 195 21.84 -10.13 -8.21
C TRP A 195 21.57 -9.70 -9.65
N THR A 196 20.96 -8.54 -9.83
CA THR A 196 20.69 -7.97 -11.15
C THR A 196 21.13 -6.52 -11.25
N THR A 197 21.40 -6.03 -12.45
CA THR A 197 21.73 -4.63 -12.68
C THR A 197 20.48 -3.80 -12.92
N SER A 198 20.57 -2.48 -12.75
CA SER A 198 19.46 -1.55 -12.98
C SER A 198 18.85 -1.66 -14.39
N ASP A 199 19.69 -1.85 -15.42
CA ASP A 199 19.26 -2.02 -16.82
C ASP A 199 18.55 -3.35 -17.10
N ARG A 200 18.77 -4.35 -16.24
CA ARG A 200 18.16 -5.68 -16.36
C ARG A 200 16.99 -5.89 -15.42
N LEU A 201 16.85 -5.07 -14.38
CA LEU A 201 15.79 -5.20 -13.37
C LEU A 201 14.40 -5.31 -14.00
N THR A 202 14.11 -4.49 -15.02
CA THR A 202 12.82 -4.47 -15.71
C THR A 202 12.52 -5.72 -16.53
N ARG A 203 13.53 -6.55 -16.82
CA ARG A 203 13.37 -7.88 -17.44
C ARG A 203 12.87 -8.91 -16.44
N PHE A 204 13.09 -8.68 -15.14
CA PHE A 204 12.62 -9.54 -14.05
C PHE A 204 11.31 -9.03 -13.47
N ILE A 205 11.22 -7.73 -13.21
CA ILE A 205 10.06 -7.08 -12.58
C ILE A 205 9.51 -6.02 -13.54
N PRO A 206 8.28 -6.18 -14.06
CA PRO A 206 7.68 -5.18 -14.94
C PRO A 206 7.68 -3.77 -14.32
N THR A 207 8.05 -2.76 -15.10
CA THR A 207 8.24 -1.37 -14.62
C THR A 207 7.01 -0.81 -13.92
N ASP A 208 5.80 -1.13 -14.37
CA ASP A 208 4.53 -0.71 -13.76
C ASP A 208 4.31 -1.29 -12.35
N ARG A 209 5.05 -2.35 -12.00
CA ARG A 209 5.03 -2.97 -10.68
C ARG A 209 6.11 -2.42 -9.76
N ILE A 210 7.17 -1.81 -10.30
CA ILE A 210 8.23 -1.19 -9.50
C ILE A 210 7.71 0.13 -8.92
N PHE A 211 7.94 0.37 -7.63
CA PHE A 211 7.60 1.64 -7.00
C PHE A 211 8.55 2.74 -7.52
N PRO A 212 8.07 3.83 -8.13
CA PRO A 212 8.95 4.78 -8.83
C PRO A 212 10.13 5.34 -8.02
N PRO A 213 10.01 5.64 -6.71
CA PRO A 213 11.14 6.06 -5.88
C PRO A 213 12.31 5.07 -5.82
N ILE A 214 12.08 3.77 -6.09
CA ILE A 214 13.16 2.77 -6.19
C ILE A 214 14.07 3.10 -7.37
N LEU A 215 13.49 3.38 -8.54
CA LEU A 215 14.27 3.67 -9.75
C LEU A 215 15.02 5.00 -9.60
N GLN A 216 14.38 6.00 -9.00
CA GLN A 216 15.01 7.29 -8.70
C GLN A 216 16.21 7.11 -7.76
N ALA A 217 16.06 6.35 -6.68
CA ALA A 217 17.16 6.10 -5.75
C ALA A 217 18.32 5.32 -6.38
N ILE A 218 18.03 4.37 -7.26
CA ILE A 218 19.06 3.62 -8.01
C ILE A 218 19.79 4.55 -8.98
N GLU A 219 19.07 5.41 -9.71
CA GLU A 219 19.67 6.39 -10.63
C GLU A 219 20.53 7.42 -9.89
N GLU A 220 20.08 7.92 -8.73
CA GLU A 220 20.85 8.82 -7.87
C GLU A 220 22.22 8.20 -7.52
N LEU A 221 22.22 6.95 -7.03
CA LEU A 221 23.45 6.26 -6.62
C LEU A 221 24.37 5.83 -7.76
N ILE A 222 23.84 5.68 -8.99
CA ILE A 222 24.66 5.40 -10.17
C ILE A 222 25.41 6.65 -10.63
N ASN A 223 24.86 7.84 -10.37
CA ASN A 223 25.41 9.11 -10.81
C ASN A 223 26.30 9.81 -9.77
N GLU A 224 26.43 9.24 -8.57
CA GLU A 224 27.36 9.66 -7.49
C GLU A 224 28.72 8.97 -7.63
#